data_AF-A0AA96XCC1-F1
#
_entry.id   AF-A0AA96XCC1-F1
#
_cell.length_a   1.000
_cell.length_b   1.000
_cell.length_c   1.000
_cell.angle_alpha   90.00
_cell.angle_beta   90.00
_cell.angle_gamma   90.00
#
_symmetry.space_group_name_H-M   'P 1'
#
loop_
_entity.id
_entity.type
_entity.pdbx_description
1 polymer ?
#
loop_
_entity_poly.entity_id
_entity_poly.type
_entity_poly.pdbx_seq_one_letter_code
_entity_poly.pdbx_strand_id
1 'polypeptide(L)'
;MPLQDQLNSRNALRELKADPQTALQNYRLQVGLQPGHQTQLARVPFSLNLGSINIGPGAPNNDSRIYIQALTTPTRGHSSVNRYTALLRPNTANADFWVTERQTGCSLIILDWGGGQLSMGHLQPHPFNSYNQVNQTIINNTPLSVFASTQRSYLRTDVTQLIDASKVGGLDPNRYILIQSNFAAINLQNKNVIGVKETGQWNFYMQTNGVNRTVQQLVWTDWSSYLPYFAY
;
A
#
# COMPACT_ATOMS: atom_id res chain seq x y z
N MET A 1 13.11 24.58 7.71
CA MET A 1 11.75 24.64 7.16
C MET A 1 11.13 25.85 7.80
N PRO A 2 10.54 26.79 7.05
CA PRO A 2 9.84 27.93 7.65
C PRO A 2 8.89 27.47 8.76
N LEU A 3 8.76 28.25 9.84
CA LEU A 3 7.90 27.89 10.98
C LEU A 3 6.46 27.57 10.55
N GLN A 4 5.94 28.33 9.58
CA GLN A 4 4.60 28.13 9.02
C GLN A 4 4.43 26.74 8.38
N ASP A 5 5.42 26.28 7.61
CA ASP A 5 5.37 24.96 6.97
C ASP A 5 5.38 23.82 8.00
N GLN A 6 6.08 24.03 9.12
CA GLN A 6 6.04 23.08 10.24
C GLN A 6 4.66 23.05 10.91
N LEU A 7 4.04 24.22 11.13
CA LEU A 7 2.68 24.31 11.69
C LEU A 7 1.67 23.63 10.76
N ASN A 8 1.73 23.93 9.46
CA ASN A 8 0.89 23.32 8.43
C ASN A 8 1.06 21.80 8.42
N SER A 9 2.30 21.32 8.47
CA SER A 9 2.60 19.88 8.52
C SER A 9 2.07 19.22 9.81
N ARG A 10 2.21 19.86 10.98
CA ARG A 10 1.64 19.33 12.24
C ARG A 10 0.11 19.30 12.21
N ASN A 11 -0.52 20.31 11.62
CA ASN A 11 -1.97 20.37 11.47
C ASN A 11 -2.47 19.29 10.50
N ALA A 12 -1.83 19.14 9.34
CA ALA A 12 -2.15 18.07 8.38
C ALA A 12 -1.95 16.67 8.98
N LEU A 13 -0.94 16.48 9.84
CA LEU A 13 -0.76 15.21 10.57
C LEU A 13 -1.89 14.96 11.59
N ARG A 14 -2.34 16.00 12.29
CA ARG A 14 -3.47 15.91 13.23
C ARG A 14 -4.78 15.61 12.51
N GLU A 15 -5.05 16.31 11.40
CA GLU A 15 -6.20 16.04 10.52
C GLU A 15 -6.11 14.61 9.96
N LEU A 16 -4.92 14.24 9.48
CA LEU A 16 -4.38 12.89 9.28
C LEU A 16 -5.01 11.83 10.19
N LYS A 17 -4.80 12.05 11.49
CA LYS A 17 -5.12 11.10 12.55
C LYS A 17 -6.58 11.18 13.01
N ALA A 18 -7.21 12.35 12.89
CA ALA A 18 -8.55 12.60 13.40
C ALA A 18 -9.65 12.29 12.37
N ASP A 19 -9.42 12.64 11.10
CA ASP A 19 -10.32 12.39 9.98
C ASP A 19 -9.49 12.07 8.72
N PRO A 20 -9.03 10.82 8.57
CA PRO A 20 -8.19 10.43 7.45
C PRO A 20 -8.87 10.64 6.10
N GLN A 21 -10.20 10.44 6.04
CA GLN A 21 -10.94 10.55 4.79
C GLN A 21 -10.98 11.99 4.28
N THR A 22 -11.32 12.95 5.14
CA THR A 22 -11.32 14.37 4.79
C THR A 22 -9.91 14.87 4.47
N ALA A 23 -8.92 14.51 5.29
CA ALA A 23 -7.53 14.92 5.07
C ALA A 23 -6.99 14.45 3.71
N LEU A 24 -7.26 13.19 3.34
CA LEU A 24 -6.88 12.64 2.04
C LEU A 24 -7.72 13.23 0.91
N GLN A 25 -8.95 13.71 1.17
CA GLN A 25 -9.73 14.40 0.16
C GLN A 25 -9.17 15.80 -0.12
N ASN A 26 -8.61 16.46 0.91
CA ASN A 26 -8.00 17.78 0.82
C ASN A 26 -6.59 17.73 0.22
N TYR A 27 -5.78 16.76 0.63
CA TYR A 27 -4.35 16.70 0.31
C TYR A 27 -3.98 15.45 -0.48
N ARG A 28 -3.13 15.63 -1.51
CA ARG A 28 -2.61 14.50 -2.28
C ARG A 28 -1.60 13.73 -1.42
N LEU A 29 -1.79 12.43 -1.26
CA LEU A 29 -0.86 11.54 -0.59
C LEU A 29 0.26 11.14 -1.55
N GLN A 30 1.50 11.41 -1.14
CA GLN A 30 2.71 11.02 -1.83
C GLN A 30 3.61 10.27 -0.85
N VAL A 31 3.78 8.98 -1.10
CA VAL A 31 4.63 8.11 -0.28
C VAL A 31 5.81 7.69 -1.14
N GLY A 32 7.01 8.09 -0.74
CA GLY A 32 8.27 7.63 -1.32
C GLY A 32 9.01 6.82 -0.27
N LEU A 33 9.09 5.50 -0.45
CA LEU A 33 9.88 4.63 0.43
C LEU A 33 11.07 4.09 -0.35
N GLN A 34 12.13 3.73 0.35
CA GLN A 34 13.19 2.95 -0.28
C GLN A 34 12.67 1.54 -0.59
N PRO A 35 13.07 0.92 -1.73
CA PRO A 35 12.75 -0.46 -2.00
C PRO A 35 13.25 -1.39 -0.88
N GLY A 36 12.52 -2.47 -0.65
CA GLY A 36 12.85 -3.42 0.41
C GLY A 36 12.07 -4.72 0.26
N HIS A 37 12.18 -5.60 1.26
CA HIS A 37 11.66 -6.96 1.15
C HIS A 37 10.59 -7.29 2.18
N GLN A 38 10.58 -6.59 3.32
CA GLN A 38 9.74 -6.90 4.46
C GLN A 38 9.15 -5.63 5.07
N THR A 39 7.97 -5.78 5.66
CA THR A 39 7.35 -4.73 6.46
C THR A 39 8.14 -4.52 7.74
N GLN A 40 8.44 -3.27 8.08
CA GLN A 40 9.19 -2.91 9.28
C GLN A 40 8.63 -1.66 9.94
N LEU A 41 8.80 -1.55 11.25
CA LEU A 41 8.58 -0.29 11.97
C LEU A 41 9.71 0.68 11.64
N ALA A 42 9.37 1.86 11.15
CA ALA A 42 10.33 2.88 10.80
C ALA A 42 9.84 4.27 11.24
N ARG A 43 10.80 5.10 11.64
CA ARG A 43 10.57 6.51 11.85
C ARG A 43 10.74 7.23 10.51
N VAL A 44 9.63 7.63 9.90
CA VAL A 44 9.62 8.22 8.55
C VAL A 44 9.35 9.73 8.60
N PRO A 45 10.03 10.54 7.78
CA PRO A 45 9.72 11.96 7.65
C PRO A 45 8.29 12.18 7.15
N PHE A 46 7.65 13.25 7.63
CA PHE A 46 6.32 13.69 7.25
C PHE A 46 6.34 15.20 6.98
N SER A 47 5.63 15.64 5.94
CA SER A 47 5.43 17.07 5.67
C SER A 47 4.18 17.31 4.83
N LEU A 48 3.63 18.51 4.95
CA LEU A 48 2.71 19.08 3.98
C LEU A 48 3.47 20.08 3.10
N ASN A 49 3.51 19.84 1.80
CA ASN A 49 4.17 20.73 0.84
C ASN A 49 3.35 20.82 -0.45
N LEU A 50 3.08 22.05 -0.92
CA LEU A 50 2.33 22.33 -2.16
C LEU A 50 1.02 21.52 -2.27
N GLY A 51 0.24 21.48 -1.18
CA GLY A 51 -1.05 20.76 -1.14
C GLY A 51 -0.93 19.22 -1.14
N SER A 52 0.27 18.69 -0.89
CA SER A 52 0.52 17.25 -0.81
C SER A 52 1.05 16.85 0.56
N ILE A 53 0.51 15.76 1.11
CA ILE A 53 1.08 15.03 2.24
C ILE A 53 2.21 14.17 1.69
N ASN A 54 3.44 14.45 2.10
CA ASN A 54 4.63 13.72 1.69
C ASN A 54 5.13 12.88 2.87
N ILE A 55 5.28 11.58 2.66
CA ILE A 55 5.79 10.62 3.65
C ILE A 55 7.02 9.89 3.08
N GLY A 56 8.10 9.88 3.86
CA GLY A 56 9.38 9.26 3.48
C GLY A 56 10.45 10.28 3.02
N PRO A 57 11.56 9.84 2.39
CA PRO A 57 12.71 10.70 2.11
C PRO A 57 12.42 11.92 1.21
N GLY A 58 11.32 11.89 0.45
CA GLY A 58 10.85 13.01 -0.39
C GLY A 58 10.14 14.13 0.38
N ALA A 59 9.85 13.97 1.67
CA ALA A 59 9.36 15.06 2.50
C ALA A 59 10.46 16.14 2.66
N PRO A 60 10.21 17.43 2.37
CA PRO A 60 11.23 18.47 2.40
C PRO A 60 12.02 18.52 3.72
N ASN A 61 13.33 18.52 3.58
CA ASN A 61 14.30 18.15 4.61
C ASN A 61 15.04 19.35 5.21
N ASN A 62 14.35 20.46 5.47
CA ASN A 62 14.99 21.69 5.93
C ASN A 62 15.25 21.66 7.47
N ASP A 63 15.97 20.65 7.97
CA ASP A 63 16.53 20.51 9.34
C ASP A 63 15.57 20.52 10.56
N SER A 64 14.26 20.50 10.33
CA SER A 64 13.21 20.55 11.37
C SER A 64 12.11 19.53 11.10
N ARG A 65 12.52 18.27 10.91
CA ARG A 65 11.68 17.19 10.43
C ARG A 65 10.59 16.83 11.45
N ILE A 66 9.34 16.83 11.00
CA ILE A 66 8.28 16.09 11.68
C ILE A 66 8.44 14.64 11.26
N TYR A 67 8.46 13.76 12.23
CA TYR A 67 8.59 12.33 12.00
C TYR A 67 7.38 11.62 12.58
N ILE A 68 6.94 10.58 11.90
CA ILE A 68 5.90 9.67 12.37
C ILE A 68 6.50 8.29 12.57
N GLN A 69 5.96 7.53 13.53
CA GLN A 69 6.22 6.10 13.66
C GLN A 69 5.24 5.35 12.76
N ALA A 70 5.77 4.68 11.75
CA ALA A 70 4.96 3.98 10.76
C ALA A 70 5.48 2.56 10.50
N LEU A 71 4.56 1.63 10.27
CA LEU A 71 4.90 0.41 9.56
C LEU A 71 5.06 0.77 8.09
N THR A 72 6.21 0.44 7.50
CA THR A 72 6.49 0.67 6.09
C THR A 72 6.49 -0.66 5.37
N THR A 73 5.56 -0.83 4.43
CA THR A 73 5.59 -1.95 3.47
C THR A 73 6.20 -1.43 2.16
N PRO A 74 7.49 -1.66 1.92
CA PRO A 74 8.12 -1.18 0.70
C PRO A 74 7.60 -1.94 -0.53
N THR A 75 7.60 -1.27 -1.69
CA THR A 75 7.46 -1.98 -2.95
C THR A 75 8.65 -2.92 -3.10
N ARG A 76 8.41 -4.15 -3.55
CA ARG A 76 9.49 -5.14 -3.69
C ARG A 76 10.42 -4.74 -4.83
N GLY A 77 11.70 -4.54 -4.51
CA GLY A 77 12.75 -4.38 -5.50
C GLY A 77 13.00 -5.68 -6.29
N HIS A 78 13.61 -5.57 -7.47
CA HIS A 78 13.96 -6.72 -8.32
C HIS A 78 14.85 -7.76 -7.60
N SER A 79 15.69 -7.34 -6.66
CA SER A 79 16.62 -8.19 -5.91
C SER A 79 16.03 -8.85 -4.65
N SER A 80 14.70 -8.82 -4.48
CA SER A 80 14.04 -9.29 -3.25
C SER A 80 14.09 -10.81 -3.07
N VAL A 81 14.86 -11.27 -2.08
CA VAL A 81 15.03 -12.68 -1.71
C VAL A 81 13.67 -13.25 -1.26
N ASN A 82 13.11 -14.13 -2.10
CA ASN A 82 11.85 -14.86 -1.91
C ASN A 82 10.57 -14.00 -1.78
N ARG A 83 9.61 -14.18 -2.70
CA ARG A 83 8.32 -13.47 -2.67
C ARG A 83 7.39 -13.94 -1.57
N TYR A 84 7.59 -15.17 -1.11
CA TYR A 84 6.70 -15.86 -0.18
C TYR A 84 6.97 -15.55 1.29
N THR A 85 8.04 -14.80 1.60
CA THR A 85 8.40 -14.35 2.96
C THR A 85 8.08 -12.87 3.20
N ALA A 86 7.35 -12.22 2.29
CA ALA A 86 7.03 -10.79 2.35
C ALA A 86 5.90 -10.48 3.36
N LEU A 87 4.98 -11.42 3.61
CA LEU A 87 3.90 -11.26 4.60
C LEU A 87 4.40 -11.62 5.99
N LEU A 88 5.17 -10.72 6.59
CA LEU A 88 5.42 -10.80 8.03
C LEU A 88 4.20 -10.30 8.81
N ARG A 89 4.07 -10.80 10.05
CA ARG A 89 3.15 -10.28 11.07
C ARG A 89 3.92 -9.35 12.00
N PRO A 90 4.22 -8.09 11.60
CA PRO A 90 5.03 -7.19 12.41
C PRO A 90 4.31 -6.83 13.71
N ASN A 91 5.08 -6.47 14.74
CA ASN A 91 4.51 -5.84 15.93
C ASN A 91 4.02 -4.43 15.57
N THR A 92 2.71 -4.18 15.72
CA THR A 92 2.07 -2.91 15.38
C THR A 92 1.85 -2.00 16.59
N ALA A 93 2.39 -2.32 17.76
CA ALA A 93 2.09 -1.59 19.01
C ALA A 93 2.48 -0.11 18.93
N ASN A 94 3.67 0.18 18.41
CA ASN A 94 4.27 1.52 18.40
C ASN A 94 4.10 2.28 17.08
N ALA A 95 3.23 1.82 16.19
CA ALA A 95 2.93 2.49 14.93
C ALA A 95 1.56 3.14 14.98
N ASP A 96 1.49 4.39 14.54
CA ASP A 96 0.23 5.12 14.32
C ASP A 96 -0.22 5.02 12.85
N PHE A 97 0.72 4.76 11.95
CA PHE A 97 0.49 4.71 10.51
C PHE A 97 1.04 3.44 9.89
N TRP A 98 0.44 2.99 8.79
CA TRP A 98 0.96 1.92 7.96
C TRP A 98 1.01 2.39 6.52
N VAL A 99 2.20 2.66 6.01
CA VAL A 99 2.38 3.28 4.70
C VAL A 99 2.99 2.30 3.73
N THR A 100 2.53 2.38 2.48
CA THR A 100 3.16 1.73 1.35
C THR A 100 3.41 2.75 0.26
N GLU A 101 4.49 2.56 -0.47
CA GLU A 101 4.81 3.35 -1.65
C GLU A 101 3.71 3.19 -2.72
N ARG A 102 3.71 4.13 -3.68
CA ARG A 102 2.82 4.22 -4.84
C ARG A 102 2.61 2.86 -5.52
N GLN A 103 1.35 2.47 -5.69
CA GLN A 103 0.97 1.29 -6.46
C GLN A 103 0.81 1.68 -7.94
N THR A 104 1.73 1.22 -8.79
CA THR A 104 1.58 1.26 -10.25
C THR A 104 1.78 -0.14 -10.81
N GLY A 105 0.69 -0.80 -11.19
CA GLY A 105 0.75 -2.08 -11.89
C GLY A 105 1.03 -3.30 -11.00
N CYS A 106 0.93 -3.18 -9.66
CA CYS A 106 0.97 -4.31 -8.72
C CYS A 106 -0.35 -4.44 -7.94
N SER A 107 -0.59 -5.61 -7.34
CA SER A 107 -1.71 -5.76 -6.40
C SER A 107 -1.17 -5.71 -4.97
N LEU A 108 -1.93 -5.13 -4.05
CA LEU A 108 -1.61 -5.12 -2.62
C LEU A 108 -2.60 -6.02 -1.89
N ILE A 109 -2.11 -6.86 -1.00
CA ILE A 109 -2.95 -7.62 -0.07
C ILE A 109 -2.64 -7.21 1.37
N ILE A 110 -3.71 -7.03 2.15
CA ILE A 110 -3.67 -6.80 3.60
C ILE A 110 -4.47 -7.93 4.22
N LEU A 111 -3.92 -8.55 5.27
CA LEU A 111 -4.52 -9.71 5.93
C LEU A 111 -4.61 -9.46 7.42
N ASP A 112 -5.70 -9.93 8.00
CA ASP A 112 -5.89 -10.05 9.43
C ASP A 112 -5.87 -11.52 9.81
N TRP A 113 -4.88 -11.91 10.61
CA TRP A 113 -4.68 -13.29 11.08
C TRP A 113 -5.41 -13.55 12.41
N GLY A 114 -6.15 -12.58 12.94
CA GLY A 114 -6.71 -12.61 14.28
C GLY A 114 -5.72 -12.19 15.36
N GLY A 115 -6.23 -11.99 16.58
CA GLY A 115 -5.40 -11.61 17.74
C GLY A 115 -4.64 -10.29 17.57
N GLY A 116 -5.10 -9.40 16.68
CA GLY A 116 -4.42 -8.14 16.35
C GLY A 116 -3.19 -8.30 15.44
N GLN A 117 -2.94 -9.51 14.90
CA GLN A 117 -1.85 -9.76 13.98
C GLN A 117 -2.29 -9.44 12.55
N LEU A 118 -1.67 -8.43 11.96
CA LEU A 118 -1.90 -8.04 10.57
C LEU A 118 -0.65 -8.27 9.74
N SER A 119 -0.82 -8.45 8.44
CA SER A 119 0.29 -8.41 7.48
C SER A 119 -0.12 -7.65 6.23
N MET A 120 0.84 -7.02 5.57
CA MET A 120 0.64 -6.35 4.29
C MET A 120 1.75 -6.76 3.34
N GLY A 121 1.40 -7.03 2.08
CA GLY A 121 2.36 -7.45 1.07
C GLY A 121 1.96 -7.03 -0.33
N HIS A 122 2.98 -6.73 -1.14
CA HIS A 122 2.81 -6.48 -2.57
C HIS A 122 2.89 -7.78 -3.34
N LEU A 123 1.86 -8.03 -4.14
CA LEU A 123 1.77 -9.07 -5.14
C LEU A 123 2.36 -8.49 -6.44
N GLN A 124 3.57 -8.93 -6.79
CA GLN A 124 4.16 -8.60 -8.08
C GLN A 124 3.37 -9.28 -9.21
N PRO A 125 3.20 -8.62 -10.36
CA PRO A 125 2.66 -9.29 -11.52
C PRO A 125 3.74 -10.17 -12.16
N HIS A 126 3.66 -11.48 -11.92
CA HIS A 126 4.35 -12.55 -12.67
C HIS A 126 5.90 -12.63 -12.53
N PRO A 127 6.52 -13.82 -12.71
CA PRO A 127 7.98 -13.99 -12.72
C PRO A 127 8.74 -13.10 -13.72
N PHE A 128 9.68 -12.35 -13.12
CA PHE A 128 10.91 -11.69 -13.58
C PHE A 128 11.20 -11.44 -15.07
N ASN A 129 11.12 -12.45 -15.93
CA ASN A 129 11.49 -12.34 -17.34
C ASN A 129 10.47 -11.55 -18.16
N SER A 130 9.21 -11.54 -17.72
CA SER A 130 8.15 -10.79 -18.36
C SER A 130 8.05 -9.36 -17.85
N TYR A 131 8.53 -9.00 -16.65
CA TYR A 131 8.23 -7.69 -16.04
C TYR A 131 8.89 -6.50 -16.76
N ASN A 132 10.14 -6.64 -17.21
CA ASN A 132 10.80 -5.62 -18.05
C ASN A 132 10.25 -5.61 -19.48
N GLN A 133 9.90 -6.77 -20.04
CA GLN A 133 9.16 -6.85 -21.30
C GLN A 133 7.77 -6.25 -21.17
N VAL A 134 7.10 -6.35 -20.03
CA VAL A 134 5.76 -5.84 -19.75
C VAL A 134 5.79 -4.33 -19.62
N ASN A 135 6.71 -3.75 -18.84
CA ASN A 135 6.88 -2.30 -18.86
C ASN A 135 7.23 -1.79 -20.27
N GLN A 136 8.11 -2.48 -21.01
CA GLN A 136 8.40 -2.11 -22.40
C GLN A 136 7.21 -2.33 -23.34
N THR A 137 6.40 -3.38 -23.20
CA THR A 137 5.28 -3.73 -24.09
C THR A 137 4.01 -2.92 -23.77
N ILE A 138 3.84 -2.53 -22.51
CA ILE A 138 2.85 -1.53 -22.05
C ILE A 138 3.18 -0.16 -22.66
N ILE A 139 4.47 0.18 -22.76
CA ILE A 139 4.92 1.39 -23.46
C ILE A 139 4.84 1.20 -24.99
N ASN A 140 5.05 -0.02 -25.51
CA ASN A 140 5.40 -0.24 -26.92
C ASN A 140 4.52 -1.24 -27.73
N ASN A 141 3.25 -1.60 -27.41
CA ASN A 141 2.20 -2.05 -28.40
C ASN A 141 1.10 -3.05 -27.92
N THR A 142 0.97 -3.46 -26.66
CA THR A 142 -0.17 -4.35 -26.26
C THR A 142 -1.27 -3.60 -25.52
N PRO A 143 -2.57 -3.79 -25.86
CA PRO A 143 -3.66 -3.21 -25.08
C PRO A 143 -3.58 -3.68 -23.63
N LEU A 144 -3.47 -2.73 -22.71
CA LEU A 144 -3.40 -2.96 -21.27
C LEU A 144 -4.53 -3.85 -20.72
N SER A 145 -5.67 -3.93 -21.42
CA SER A 145 -6.81 -4.81 -21.12
C SER A 145 -6.49 -6.30 -21.25
N VAL A 146 -5.72 -6.71 -22.26
CA VAL A 146 -5.31 -8.11 -22.49
C VAL A 146 -4.30 -8.58 -21.44
N PHE A 147 -3.49 -7.65 -20.94
CA PHE A 147 -2.53 -7.94 -19.89
C PHE A 147 -3.19 -8.04 -18.51
N ALA A 148 -4.15 -7.17 -18.22
CA ALA A 148 -4.88 -7.20 -16.96
C ALA A 148 -5.71 -8.49 -16.77
N SER A 149 -6.28 -9.04 -17.85
CA SER A 149 -6.98 -10.33 -17.81
C SER A 149 -6.03 -11.50 -17.50
N THR A 150 -4.84 -11.49 -18.10
CA THR A 150 -3.79 -12.49 -17.84
C THR A 150 -3.26 -12.40 -16.40
N GLN A 151 -3.03 -11.20 -15.87
CA GLN A 151 -2.61 -11.05 -14.46
C GLN A 151 -3.65 -11.59 -13.48
N ARG A 152 -4.94 -11.47 -13.81
CA ARG A 152 -6.03 -11.95 -12.95
C ARG A 152 -6.06 -13.48 -12.83
N SER A 153 -5.77 -14.21 -13.91
CA SER A 153 -5.80 -15.68 -13.87
C SER A 153 -4.73 -16.26 -12.94
N TYR A 154 -3.59 -15.57 -12.78
CA TYR A 154 -2.50 -16.00 -11.89
C TYR A 154 -2.60 -15.43 -10.47
N LEU A 155 -3.35 -14.35 -10.25
CA LEU A 155 -3.45 -13.68 -8.97
C LEU A 155 -3.94 -14.63 -7.85
N ARG A 156 -4.90 -15.51 -8.15
CA ARG A 156 -5.39 -16.49 -7.17
C ARG A 156 -4.27 -17.41 -6.71
N THR A 157 -3.56 -18.03 -7.64
CA THR A 157 -2.47 -18.96 -7.34
C THR A 157 -1.35 -18.26 -6.57
N ASP A 158 -0.95 -17.05 -6.99
CA ASP A 158 0.10 -16.29 -6.31
C ASP A 158 -0.30 -15.93 -4.88
N VAL A 159 -1.54 -15.49 -4.65
CA VAL A 159 -2.03 -15.20 -3.30
C VAL A 159 -2.11 -16.48 -2.47
N THR A 160 -2.69 -17.57 -2.98
CA THR A 160 -2.77 -18.84 -2.23
C THR A 160 -1.39 -19.32 -1.80
N GLN A 161 -0.42 -19.34 -2.72
CA GLN A 161 0.96 -19.74 -2.41
C GLN A 161 1.61 -18.80 -1.39
N LEU A 162 1.37 -17.50 -1.50
CA LEU A 162 1.87 -16.51 -0.55
C LEU A 162 1.27 -16.70 0.85
N ILE A 163 -0.05 -16.94 0.94
CA ILE A 163 -0.71 -17.21 2.23
C ILE A 163 -0.15 -18.49 2.84
N ASP A 164 -0.14 -19.59 2.08
CA ASP A 164 0.30 -20.90 2.57
C ASP A 164 1.73 -20.86 3.10
N ALA A 165 2.63 -20.15 2.41
CA ALA A 165 4.01 -19.97 2.87
C ALA A 165 4.14 -19.06 4.11
N SER A 166 3.14 -18.22 4.38
CA SER A 166 3.13 -17.27 5.50
C SER A 166 2.34 -17.77 6.72
N LYS A 167 1.75 -18.97 6.64
CA LYS A 167 1.03 -19.59 7.76
C LYS A 167 2.00 -19.95 8.87
N VAL A 168 1.97 -19.18 9.95
CA VAL A 168 2.59 -19.58 11.21
C VAL A 168 1.57 -20.38 12.00
N GLY A 169 1.91 -21.64 12.33
CA GLY A 169 1.04 -22.55 13.08
C GLY A 169 -0.15 -23.11 12.29
N GLY A 170 -0.11 -23.07 10.95
CA GLY A 170 -1.17 -23.62 10.08
C GLY A 170 -2.47 -22.81 10.03
N LEU A 171 -2.51 -21.63 10.64
CA LEU A 171 -3.70 -20.78 10.71
C LEU A 171 -3.92 -20.00 9.40
N ASP A 172 -5.14 -20.05 8.89
CA ASP A 172 -5.62 -19.17 7.83
C ASP A 172 -5.90 -17.74 8.34
N PRO A 173 -5.84 -16.71 7.47
CA PRO A 173 -6.36 -15.39 7.79
C PRO A 173 -7.85 -15.43 8.16
N ASN A 174 -8.30 -14.48 8.97
CA ASN A 174 -9.72 -14.26 9.25
C ASN A 174 -10.40 -13.47 8.14
N ARG A 175 -9.72 -12.42 7.65
CA ARG A 175 -10.24 -11.48 6.64
C ARG A 175 -9.11 -10.80 5.88
N TYR A 176 -9.44 -10.23 4.74
CA TYR A 176 -8.49 -9.61 3.83
C TYR A 176 -9.01 -8.34 3.20
N ILE A 177 -8.09 -7.51 2.70
CA ILE A 177 -8.34 -6.42 1.76
C ILE A 177 -7.42 -6.68 0.57
N LEU A 178 -8.00 -6.74 -0.64
CA LEU A 178 -7.25 -6.91 -1.89
C LEU A 178 -7.44 -5.66 -2.76
N ILE A 179 -6.32 -5.06 -3.17
CA ILE A 179 -6.32 -3.84 -3.97
C ILE A 179 -5.58 -4.14 -5.26
N GLN A 180 -6.31 -4.10 -6.37
CA GLN A 180 -5.74 -4.29 -7.70
C GLN A 180 -5.46 -2.92 -8.33
N SER A 181 -4.18 -2.56 -8.48
CA SER A 181 -3.79 -1.30 -9.14
C SER A 181 -3.53 -1.43 -10.64
N ASN A 182 -3.53 -2.66 -11.15
CA ASN A 182 -3.29 -2.98 -12.55
C ASN A 182 -4.21 -2.20 -13.49
N PHE A 183 -5.52 -2.15 -13.18
CA PHE A 183 -6.52 -1.40 -13.95
C PHE A 183 -6.43 0.12 -13.77
N ALA A 184 -5.94 0.59 -12.62
CA ALA A 184 -5.76 2.02 -12.39
C ALA A 184 -4.63 2.58 -13.25
N ALA A 185 -3.54 1.80 -13.40
CA ALA A 185 -2.43 2.15 -14.27
C ALA A 185 -2.87 2.32 -15.74
N ILE A 186 -3.86 1.53 -16.20
CA ILE A 186 -4.45 1.64 -17.55
C ILE A 186 -5.01 3.03 -17.81
N ASN A 187 -5.65 3.62 -16.80
CA ASN A 187 -6.27 4.93 -16.90
C ASN A 187 -5.33 6.07 -16.46
N LEU A 188 -4.01 5.83 -16.42
CA LEU A 188 -3.00 6.76 -15.92
C LEU A 188 -3.27 7.22 -14.47
N GLN A 189 -3.97 6.40 -13.69
CA GLN A 189 -4.29 6.64 -12.29
C GLN A 189 -3.33 5.87 -11.39
N ASN A 190 -2.98 6.48 -10.26
CA ASN A 190 -2.15 5.86 -9.23
C ASN A 190 -2.99 5.58 -7.99
N LYS A 191 -2.73 4.47 -7.32
CA LYS A 191 -3.36 4.19 -6.02
C LYS A 191 -2.32 4.33 -4.92
N ASN A 192 -2.67 5.09 -3.89
CA ASN A 192 -1.90 5.21 -2.66
C ASN A 192 -2.73 4.63 -1.52
N VAL A 193 -2.10 3.82 -0.67
CA VAL A 193 -2.77 3.17 0.45
C VAL A 193 -2.06 3.56 1.73
N ILE A 194 -2.84 3.97 2.71
CA ILE A 194 -2.37 4.30 4.06
C ILE A 194 -3.29 3.66 5.09
N GLY A 195 -2.69 2.99 6.07
CA GLY A 195 -3.34 2.60 7.31
C GLY A 195 -3.19 3.70 8.34
N VAL A 196 -4.27 4.01 9.05
CA VAL A 196 -4.29 4.88 10.22
C VAL A 196 -4.82 4.06 11.39
N LYS A 197 -4.13 4.13 12.53
CA LYS A 197 -4.53 3.43 13.73
C LYS A 197 -5.46 4.30 14.57
N GLU A 198 -6.72 3.91 14.66
CA GLU A 198 -7.78 4.61 15.38
C GLU A 198 -8.30 3.76 16.53
N THR A 199 -8.26 4.27 17.77
CA THR A 199 -8.73 3.55 18.97
C THR A 199 -8.16 2.13 19.11
N GLY A 200 -6.92 1.92 18.65
CA GLY A 200 -6.23 0.62 18.69
C GLY A 200 -6.48 -0.29 17.49
N GLN A 201 -7.40 0.07 16.59
CA GLN A 201 -7.71 -0.69 15.37
C GLN A 201 -7.10 -0.03 14.13
N TRP A 202 -6.79 -0.84 13.11
CA TRP A 202 -6.27 -0.34 11.84
C TRP A 202 -7.39 -0.14 10.83
N ASN A 203 -7.54 1.10 10.37
CA ASN A 203 -8.36 1.47 9.22
C ASN A 203 -7.45 1.76 8.04
N PHE A 204 -7.78 1.24 6.86
CA PHE A 204 -7.01 1.49 5.65
C PHE A 204 -7.80 2.35 4.68
N TYR A 205 -7.11 3.29 4.05
CA TYR A 205 -7.67 4.23 3.09
C TYR A 205 -6.90 4.14 1.79
N MET A 206 -7.62 4.21 0.69
CA MET A 206 -7.06 4.27 -0.64
C MET A 206 -7.40 5.61 -1.28
N GLN A 207 -6.38 6.31 -1.76
CA GLN A 207 -6.52 7.49 -2.60
C GLN A 207 -6.17 7.13 -4.04
N THR A 208 -7.08 7.41 -4.97
CA THR A 208 -6.81 7.34 -6.41
C THR A 208 -6.36 8.70 -6.88
N ASN A 209 -5.13 8.80 -7.37
CA ASN A 209 -4.50 10.01 -7.86
C ASN A 209 -4.50 10.02 -9.40
N GLY A 210 -5.39 10.81 -9.99
CA GLY A 210 -5.55 11.08 -11.42
C GLY A 210 -6.26 12.42 -11.64
N VAL A 211 -6.85 12.66 -12.82
CA VAL A 211 -7.63 13.89 -13.10
C VAL A 211 -8.76 14.09 -12.07
N ASN A 212 -9.41 12.99 -11.67
CA ASN A 212 -10.40 12.97 -10.59
C ASN A 212 -9.83 12.21 -9.39
N ARG A 213 -9.39 12.94 -8.37
CA ARG A 213 -8.93 12.34 -7.11
C ARG A 213 -10.11 11.82 -6.31
N THR A 214 -10.05 10.56 -5.91
CA THR A 214 -11.04 9.94 -5.02
C THR A 214 -10.37 9.34 -3.79
N VAL A 215 -11.10 9.28 -2.69
CA VAL A 215 -10.68 8.63 -1.45
C VAL A 215 -11.77 7.65 -1.03
N GLN A 216 -11.35 6.46 -0.61
CA GLN A 216 -12.25 5.46 -0.05
C GLN A 216 -11.60 4.83 1.19
N GLN A 217 -12.38 4.62 2.24
CA GLN A 217 -12.03 3.68 3.28
C GLN A 217 -12.19 2.26 2.72
N LEU A 218 -11.19 1.42 2.95
CA LEU A 218 -11.16 0.05 2.48
C LEU A 218 -11.92 -0.84 3.46
N VAL A 219 -12.70 -1.76 2.92
CA VAL A 219 -13.56 -2.66 3.68
C VAL A 219 -12.95 -4.05 3.72
N TRP A 220 -12.92 -4.63 4.91
CA TRP A 220 -12.47 -6.01 5.09
C TRP A 220 -13.49 -7.00 4.51
N THR A 221 -12.98 -8.04 3.85
CA THR A 221 -13.77 -9.16 3.35
C THR A 221 -13.37 -10.43 4.10
N ASP A 222 -14.34 -11.24 4.52
CA ASP A 222 -14.05 -12.50 5.21
C ASP A 222 -13.17 -13.41 4.35
N TRP A 223 -12.20 -14.08 4.98
CA TRP A 223 -11.30 -15.00 4.27
C TRP A 223 -12.03 -16.22 3.72
N SER A 224 -13.11 -16.67 4.38
CA SER A 224 -14.00 -17.69 3.82
C SER A 224 -14.63 -17.26 2.49
N SER A 225 -14.78 -15.95 2.28
CA SER A 225 -15.25 -15.34 1.03
C SER A 225 -14.11 -15.03 0.06
N TYR A 226 -12.88 -15.48 0.36
CA TYR A 226 -11.77 -15.51 -0.59
C TYR A 226 -12.10 -16.55 -1.68
N LEU A 227 -13.04 -16.13 -2.54
CA LEU A 227 -13.72 -16.74 -3.69
C LEU A 227 -14.95 -17.64 -3.45
N PRO A 228 -16.16 -17.06 -3.56
CA PRO A 228 -17.26 -17.66 -4.31
C PRO A 228 -17.56 -16.82 -5.57
N TYR A 229 -17.31 -17.36 -6.76
CA TYR A 229 -17.94 -16.99 -8.06
C TYR A 229 -18.04 -15.53 -8.55
N PHE A 230 -17.39 -14.50 -7.99
CA PHE A 230 -17.48 -13.15 -8.56
C PHE A 230 -16.25 -12.73 -9.39
N ALA A 231 -16.32 -13.11 -10.66
CA ALA A 231 -15.65 -12.39 -11.72
C ALA A 231 -16.44 -11.10 -12.03
N TYR A 232 -15.90 -9.92 -11.70
CA TYR A 232 -16.26 -8.66 -12.37
C TYR A 232 -15.62 -8.56 -13.74
#